data_AF-A0A7S1HS40-F1
#
_entry.id   AF-A0A7S1HS40-F1
#
_cell.length_a   1.000
_cell.length_b   1.000
_cell.length_c   1.000
_cell.angle_alpha   90.00
_cell.angle_beta   90.00
_cell.angle_gamma   90.00
#
_symmetry.space_group_name_H-M   'P 1'
#
loop_
_entity.id
_entity.type
_entity.pdbx_description
1 polymer ?
#
loop_
_entity_poly.entity_id
_entity_poly.type
_entity_poly.pdbx_seq_one_letter_code
_entity_poly.pdbx_strand_id
1 'polypeptide(L)'
;AADKAKPLYASLQEEWGRGPKLDTQGIGYDSKEGFEFQRLDWSAVEERRVPVQQTPRGLQSGRAPEGFSFCCLTLERGVQAALDADAFVEKGLVEGLMRSKTRFDKLEGRAFTVARDKANPYEFIKKGPFNCRAAIKLLEMDHYCHLSAIPLLEEERGVFYFGDVCAAPGGWTEYLLWRVIDQNEGK
;
A
#
# COMPACT_ATOMS: atom_id res chain seq x y z
N ALA A 1 -19.87 -2.00 -24.35
CA ALA A 1 -18.59 -2.52 -23.82
C ALA A 1 -18.68 -2.89 -22.32
N ALA A 2 -19.50 -2.19 -21.54
CA ALA A 2 -19.74 -2.43 -20.10
C ALA A 2 -20.31 -3.83 -19.76
N ASP A 3 -21.12 -4.44 -20.63
CA ASP A 3 -21.77 -5.74 -20.35
C ASP A 3 -20.82 -6.95 -20.26
N LYS A 4 -19.58 -6.82 -20.74
CA LYS A 4 -18.58 -7.91 -20.69
C LYS A 4 -17.69 -7.87 -19.44
N ALA A 5 -17.75 -6.80 -18.64
CA ALA A 5 -16.88 -6.62 -17.47
C ALA A 5 -17.46 -7.23 -16.17
N LYS A 6 -18.79 -7.22 -16.01
CA LYS A 6 -19.49 -7.80 -14.84
C LYS A 6 -19.22 -9.29 -14.61
N PRO A 7 -19.25 -10.18 -15.62
CA PRO A 7 -18.99 -11.60 -15.39
C PRO A 7 -17.53 -11.89 -15.02
N LEU A 8 -16.58 -11.04 -15.44
CA LEU A 8 -15.16 -11.18 -15.10
C LEU A 8 -14.88 -10.91 -13.61
N TYR A 9 -15.61 -9.96 -13.01
CA TYR A 9 -15.45 -9.58 -11.61
C TYR A 9 -15.99 -10.65 -10.65
N ALA A 10 -17.12 -11.28 -11.00
CA ALA A 10 -17.71 -12.37 -10.22
C ALA A 10 -16.84 -13.64 -10.23
N SER A 11 -16.24 -13.99 -11.38
CA SER A 11 -15.31 -15.12 -11.47
C SER A 11 -14.01 -14.89 -10.70
N LEU A 12 -13.53 -13.63 -10.64
CA LEU A 12 -12.36 -13.27 -9.85
C LEU A 12 -12.61 -13.40 -8.34
N GLN A 13 -13.81 -13.08 -7.85
CA GLN A 13 -14.17 -13.28 -6.44
C GLN A 13 -14.18 -14.76 -6.03
N GLU A 14 -14.64 -15.65 -6.92
CA GLU A 14 -14.63 -17.10 -6.69
C GLU A 14 -13.21 -17.70 -6.67
N GLU A 15 -12.30 -17.11 -7.47
CA GLU A 15 -10.88 -17.46 -7.52
C GLU A 15 -10.10 -16.89 -6.31
N TRP A 16 -10.43 -15.67 -5.86
CA TRP A 16 -9.85 -15.02 -4.67
C TRP A 16 -10.20 -15.72 -3.35
N GLY A 17 -11.32 -16.46 -3.29
CA GLY A 17 -11.66 -17.30 -2.14
C GLY A 17 -10.74 -18.51 -1.95
N ARG A 18 -9.95 -18.87 -2.97
CA ARG A 18 -8.98 -19.97 -2.94
C ARG A 18 -7.57 -19.37 -2.97
N GLY A 19 -7.12 -18.84 -1.83
CA GLY A 19 -5.78 -18.23 -1.71
C GLY A 19 -4.66 -19.08 -2.34
N PRO A 20 -3.63 -18.46 -2.93
CA PRO A 20 -2.61 -19.16 -3.71
C PRO A 20 -1.83 -20.16 -2.85
N LYS A 21 -1.60 -21.38 -3.39
CA LYS A 21 -0.65 -22.34 -2.81
C LYS A 21 0.77 -21.85 -3.13
N LEU A 22 1.42 -21.22 -2.15
CA LEU A 22 2.81 -20.76 -2.26
C LEU A 22 3.77 -21.96 -2.29
N ASP A 23 4.67 -22.00 -3.29
CA ASP A 23 5.82 -22.91 -3.27
C ASP A 23 6.81 -22.44 -2.20
N THR A 24 7.31 -23.36 -1.38
CA THR A 24 8.26 -23.09 -0.28
C THR A 24 9.70 -23.37 -0.68
N GLN A 25 9.95 -23.66 -1.96
CA GLN A 25 11.28 -24.00 -2.44
C GLN A 25 12.03 -22.72 -2.80
N GLY A 26 13.03 -22.42 -1.96
CA GLY A 26 13.85 -21.21 -2.03
C GLY A 26 14.40 -20.92 -3.42
N ILE A 27 14.85 -19.68 -3.61
CA ILE A 27 15.26 -19.06 -4.87
C ILE A 27 16.45 -19.72 -5.60
N GLY A 28 17.03 -20.82 -5.11
CA GLY A 28 18.18 -21.48 -5.73
C GLY A 28 19.40 -20.56 -5.88
N TYR A 29 19.55 -19.58 -4.97
CA TYR A 29 20.64 -18.61 -5.02
C TYR A 29 21.91 -19.22 -4.41
N ASP A 30 22.90 -19.52 -5.25
CA ASP A 30 24.22 -20.01 -4.86
C ASP A 30 25.15 -18.80 -4.62
N SER A 31 25.21 -18.32 -3.38
CA SER A 31 26.08 -17.21 -3.00
C SER A 31 27.49 -17.73 -2.69
N LYS A 32 28.51 -17.23 -3.39
CA LYS A 32 29.93 -17.50 -3.08
C LYS A 32 30.37 -16.97 -1.71
N GLU A 33 29.65 -16.01 -1.13
CA GLU A 33 29.83 -15.55 0.25
C GLU A 33 28.75 -16.18 1.14
N GLY A 34 29.15 -16.77 2.26
CA GLY A 34 28.22 -17.32 3.24
C GLY A 34 27.37 -16.21 3.86
N PHE A 35 26.06 -16.25 3.64
CA PHE A 35 25.12 -15.43 4.40
C PHE A 35 24.83 -16.12 5.73
N GLU A 36 25.16 -15.47 6.85
CA GLU A 36 24.70 -15.94 8.15
C GLU A 36 23.18 -15.74 8.26
N PHE A 37 22.45 -16.85 8.14
CA PHE A 37 21.03 -16.88 8.39
C PHE A 37 20.77 -16.96 9.90
N GLN A 38 20.64 -15.82 10.58
CA GLN A 38 19.78 -15.79 11.76
C GLN A 38 18.37 -16.14 11.30
N ARG A 39 17.93 -17.34 11.68
CA ARG A 39 16.58 -17.84 11.46
C ARG A 39 15.67 -17.09 12.42
N LEU A 40 15.16 -15.95 11.96
CA LEU A 40 14.00 -15.34 12.62
C LEU A 40 12.89 -16.38 12.60
N ASP A 41 12.30 -16.63 13.77
CA ASP A 41 11.24 -17.61 13.89
C ASP A 41 9.94 -17.03 13.34
N TRP A 42 9.78 -17.11 12.02
CA TRP A 42 8.55 -16.76 11.33
C TRP A 42 7.40 -17.74 11.63
N SER A 43 7.63 -18.82 12.38
CA SER A 43 6.57 -19.77 12.75
C SER A 43 5.63 -19.25 13.84
N ALA A 44 6.07 -18.25 14.62
CA ALA A 44 5.26 -17.56 15.62
C ALA A 44 4.30 -16.52 15.00
N VAL A 45 4.46 -16.20 13.72
CA VAL A 45 3.54 -15.30 13.01
C VAL A 45 2.34 -16.15 12.55
N GLU A 46 1.18 -16.00 13.21
CA GLU A 46 -0.09 -16.65 12.83
C GLU A 46 -0.55 -16.29 11.38
N GLU A 47 0.10 -15.33 10.72
CA GLU A 47 -0.14 -14.83 9.35
C GLU A 47 0.12 -15.82 8.20
N ARG A 48 0.27 -17.13 8.46
CA ARG A 48 0.14 -18.11 7.35
C ARG A 48 -1.25 -18.04 6.69
N ARG A 49 -2.26 -17.54 7.41
CA ARG A 49 -3.51 -17.06 6.81
C ARG A 49 -3.34 -15.59 6.49
N VAL A 50 -2.93 -15.33 5.25
CA VAL A 50 -2.84 -14.00 4.68
C VAL A 50 -4.25 -13.38 4.74
N PRO A 51 -4.47 -12.34 5.54
CA PRO A 51 -5.81 -11.80 5.71
C PRO A 51 -6.28 -11.16 4.41
N VAL A 52 -7.42 -11.64 3.90
CA VAL A 52 -8.09 -11.03 2.74
C VAL A 52 -8.76 -9.71 3.15
N GLN A 53 -9.11 -9.56 4.43
CA GLN A 53 -9.80 -8.40 4.97
C GLN A 53 -8.89 -7.62 5.92
N GLN A 54 -8.87 -6.30 5.76
CA GLN A 54 -8.14 -5.37 6.62
C GLN A 54 -9.13 -4.57 7.48
N THR A 55 -8.68 -4.18 8.67
CA THR A 55 -9.48 -3.36 9.59
C THR A 55 -8.79 -2.01 9.79
N PRO A 56 -9.20 -0.95 9.06
CA PRO A 56 -8.61 0.37 9.23
C PRO A 56 -8.89 0.90 10.65
N ARG A 57 -7.90 1.58 11.24
CA ARG A 57 -8.05 2.29 12.51
C ARG A 57 -7.83 3.78 12.26
N GLY A 58 -8.89 4.56 12.44
CA GLY A 58 -8.80 6.01 12.40
C GLY A 58 -8.10 6.54 13.64
N LEU A 59 -7.33 7.62 13.47
CA LEU A 59 -6.90 8.43 14.61
C LEU A 59 -8.12 9.14 15.20
N GLN A 60 -8.19 9.22 16.52
CA GLN A 60 -9.23 10.01 17.17
C GLN A 60 -9.00 11.48 16.83
N SER A 61 -10.00 12.14 16.26
CA SER A 61 -9.92 13.58 16.02
C SER A 61 -9.87 14.31 17.36
N GLY A 62 -8.70 14.82 17.73
CA GLY A 62 -8.60 15.81 18.80
C GLY A 62 -9.19 17.13 18.31
N ARG A 63 -9.91 17.85 19.18
CA ARG A 63 -10.22 19.26 18.90
C ARG A 63 -8.89 20.00 18.82
N ALA A 64 -8.68 20.82 17.80
CA ALA A 64 -7.56 21.75 17.81
C ALA A 64 -7.59 22.53 19.14
N PRO A 65 -6.44 22.76 19.80
CA PRO A 65 -6.40 23.57 21.01
C PRO A 65 -7.12 24.90 20.78
N GLU A 66 -7.89 25.38 21.76
CA GLU A 66 -8.53 26.68 21.65
C GLU A 66 -7.46 27.77 21.40
N GLY A 67 -7.64 28.56 20.34
CA GLY A 67 -6.67 29.57 19.92
C GLY A 67 -5.56 29.06 18.97
N PHE A 68 -5.58 27.80 18.55
CA PHE A 68 -4.66 27.31 17.52
C PHE A 68 -4.91 28.05 16.20
N SER A 69 -3.89 28.76 15.73
CA SER A 69 -3.87 29.44 14.44
C SER A 69 -2.62 29.00 13.71
N PHE A 70 -2.69 28.69 12.41
CA PHE A 70 -1.46 28.43 11.64
C PHE A 70 -0.48 29.61 11.68
N CYS A 71 -0.96 30.82 11.98
CA CYS A 71 -0.13 32.01 12.20
C CYS A 71 0.71 31.95 13.50
N CYS A 72 0.42 31.03 14.43
CA CYS A 72 1.22 30.81 15.65
C CYS A 72 2.31 29.75 15.48
N LEU A 73 2.47 29.18 14.29
CA LEU A 73 3.61 28.34 13.97
C LEU A 73 4.83 29.22 13.74
N THR A 74 5.80 29.16 14.65
CA THR A 74 7.08 29.83 14.48
C THR A 74 8.01 28.92 13.69
N LEU A 75 8.45 29.38 12.52
CA LEU A 75 9.52 28.72 11.79
C LEU A 75 10.85 29.03 12.49
N GLU A 76 11.35 28.07 13.26
CA GLU A 76 12.68 28.19 13.85
C GLU A 76 13.75 27.74 12.86
N ARG A 77 14.74 28.59 12.60
CA ARG A 77 15.91 28.23 11.79
C ARG A 77 16.93 27.56 12.70
N GLY A 78 16.96 26.22 12.67
CA GLY A 78 17.97 25.41 13.34
C GLY A 78 19.04 24.89 12.37
N VAL A 79 20.13 24.36 12.93
CA VAL A 79 20.98 23.40 12.22
C VAL A 79 20.13 22.16 11.98
N GLN A 80 20.21 21.55 10.79
CA GLN A 80 19.53 20.30 10.51
C GLN A 80 20.02 19.25 11.53
N ALA A 81 19.18 18.96 12.52
CA ALA A 81 19.47 17.95 13.51
C ALA A 81 19.57 16.59 12.82
N ALA A 82 20.39 15.70 13.39
CA ALA A 82 20.36 14.30 12.99
C ALA A 82 18.93 13.76 13.14
N LEU A 83 18.48 12.96 12.18
CA LEU A 83 17.15 12.37 12.24
C LEU A 83 17.04 11.48 13.48
N ASP A 84 16.18 11.87 14.42
CA ASP A 84 15.81 11.05 15.57
C ASP A 84 14.81 9.98 15.12
N ALA A 85 15.34 8.84 14.69
CA ALA A 85 14.53 7.76 14.14
C ALA A 85 13.72 7.01 15.20
N ASP A 86 14.07 7.18 16.49
CA ASP A 86 13.44 6.53 17.65
C ASP A 86 12.59 7.48 18.51
N ALA A 87 12.40 8.74 18.11
CA ALA A 87 11.56 9.72 18.81
C ALA A 87 10.13 9.24 19.15
N PHE A 88 9.56 8.34 18.34
CA PHE A 88 8.18 7.83 18.50
C PHE A 88 8.10 6.30 18.52
N VAL A 89 9.24 5.60 18.53
CA VAL A 89 9.32 4.14 18.38
C VAL A 89 10.43 3.60 19.28
N GLU A 90 10.25 2.40 19.85
CA GLU A 90 11.29 1.77 20.64
C GLU A 90 12.61 1.64 19.85
N LYS A 91 13.70 2.15 20.44
CA LYS A 91 15.05 2.13 19.84
C LYS A 91 15.48 0.75 19.34
N GLY A 92 15.27 -0.30 20.14
CA GLY A 92 15.63 -1.67 19.77
C GLY A 92 14.94 -2.14 18.48
N LEU A 93 13.69 -1.71 18.27
CA LEU A 93 12.92 -2.01 17.06
C LEU A 93 13.47 -1.28 15.84
N VAL A 94 13.80 0.01 15.99
CA VAL A 94 14.38 0.84 14.91
C VAL A 94 15.73 0.27 14.48
N GLU A 95 16.61 -0.04 15.43
CA GLU A 95 17.90 -0.66 15.14
C GLU A 95 17.73 -2.04 14.49
N GLY A 96 16.78 -2.85 14.95
CA GLY A 96 16.45 -4.15 14.36
C GLY A 96 15.95 -4.03 12.92
N LEU A 97 15.10 -3.05 12.63
CA LEU A 97 14.62 -2.74 11.29
C LEU A 97 15.75 -2.31 10.37
N MET A 98 16.63 -1.41 10.83
CA MET A 98 17.76 -0.93 10.04
C MET A 98 18.76 -2.06 9.73
N ARG A 99 19.07 -2.92 10.71
CA ARG A 99 19.88 -4.13 10.49
C ARG A 99 19.23 -5.10 9.48
N SER A 100 17.89 -5.19 9.49
CA SER A 100 17.17 -6.07 8.56
C SER A 100 17.16 -5.53 7.13
N LYS A 101 17.10 -4.20 6.95
CA LYS A 101 17.14 -3.54 5.64
C LYS A 101 18.49 -3.73 4.94
N THR A 102 19.60 -3.59 5.68
CA THR A 102 20.95 -3.70 5.11
C THR A 102 21.40 -5.15 4.87
N ARG A 103 20.65 -6.13 5.40
CA ARG A 103 20.97 -7.55 5.29
C ARG A 103 21.09 -8.05 3.85
N PHE A 104 20.35 -7.45 2.93
CA PHE A 104 20.31 -7.83 1.52
C PHE A 104 21.13 -6.90 0.63
N ASP A 105 21.92 -5.96 1.18
CA ASP A 105 22.69 -4.99 0.39
C ASP A 105 23.71 -5.65 -0.55
N LYS A 106 24.24 -6.82 -0.17
CA LYS A 106 25.16 -7.62 -0.98
C LYS A 106 24.45 -8.55 -1.98
N LEU A 107 23.12 -8.65 -1.93
CA LEU A 107 22.37 -9.54 -2.80
C LEU A 107 22.16 -8.88 -4.17
N GLU A 108 22.27 -9.66 -5.24
CA GLU A 108 21.94 -9.16 -6.58
C GLU A 108 20.48 -8.69 -6.64
N GLY A 109 20.23 -7.52 -7.22
CA GLY A 109 18.88 -6.94 -7.29
C GLY A 109 17.84 -7.85 -7.95
N ARG A 110 18.25 -8.65 -8.95
CA ARG A 110 17.34 -9.63 -9.58
C ARG A 110 16.96 -10.76 -8.62
N ALA A 111 17.94 -11.33 -7.91
CA ALA A 111 17.69 -12.38 -6.93
C ALA A 111 16.78 -11.87 -5.79
N PHE A 112 17.04 -10.64 -5.30
CA PHE A 112 16.17 -9.98 -4.33
C PHE A 112 14.74 -9.82 -4.84
N THR A 113 14.58 -9.36 -6.09
CA THR A 113 13.26 -9.15 -6.71
C THR A 113 12.47 -10.45 -6.80
N VAL A 114 13.10 -11.54 -7.26
CA VAL A 114 12.45 -12.85 -7.34
C VAL A 114 12.07 -13.37 -5.95
N ALA A 115 12.96 -13.22 -4.96
CA ALA A 115 12.67 -13.62 -3.58
C ALA A 115 11.47 -12.86 -3.01
N ARG A 116 11.46 -11.54 -3.18
CA ARG A 116 10.39 -10.64 -2.74
C ARG A 116 9.06 -11.03 -3.37
N ASP A 117 9.04 -11.25 -4.68
CA ASP A 117 7.82 -11.57 -5.42
C ASP A 117 7.25 -12.93 -4.98
N LYS A 118 8.11 -13.91 -4.69
CA LYS A 118 7.70 -15.22 -4.12
C LYS A 118 7.23 -15.14 -2.67
N ALA A 119 7.86 -14.28 -1.86
CA ALA A 119 7.56 -14.15 -0.44
C ALA A 119 6.30 -13.31 -0.17
N ASN A 120 5.94 -12.39 -1.07
CA ASN A 120 4.78 -11.52 -0.91
C ASN A 120 3.50 -12.27 -1.31
N PRO A 121 2.60 -12.61 -0.37
CA PRO A 121 1.38 -13.35 -0.69
C PRO A 121 0.38 -12.53 -1.52
N TYR A 122 0.48 -11.19 -1.51
CA TYR A 122 -0.37 -10.30 -2.30
C TYR A 122 0.18 -10.04 -3.71
N GLU A 123 1.34 -10.60 -4.05
CA GLU A 123 2.03 -10.32 -5.32
C GLU A 123 1.20 -10.70 -6.53
N PHE A 124 0.33 -11.71 -6.41
CA PHE A 124 -0.55 -12.16 -7.48
C PHE A 124 -1.48 -11.06 -8.01
N ILE A 125 -1.86 -10.07 -7.18
CA ILE A 125 -2.75 -8.96 -7.56
C ILE A 125 -2.08 -8.05 -8.62
N LYS A 126 -0.75 -7.85 -8.49
CA LYS A 126 0.06 -6.99 -9.36
C LYS A 126 -0.58 -5.61 -9.58
N LYS A 127 -0.97 -5.32 -10.83
CA LYS A 127 -1.59 -4.06 -11.26
C LYS A 127 -3.06 -4.24 -11.69
N GLY A 128 -3.59 -5.47 -11.62
CA GLY A 128 -4.89 -5.80 -12.18
C GLY A 128 -5.04 -5.27 -13.62
N PRO A 129 -6.17 -4.61 -13.96
CA PRO A 129 -6.41 -4.05 -15.29
C PRO A 129 -5.68 -2.72 -15.57
N PHE A 130 -5.03 -2.13 -14.56
CA PHE A 130 -4.50 -0.77 -14.62
C PHE A 130 -3.07 -0.69 -15.17
N ASN A 131 -2.62 0.52 -15.49
CA ASN A 131 -1.27 0.78 -15.99
C ASN A 131 -0.19 0.50 -14.94
N CYS A 132 -0.45 0.79 -13.66
CA CYS A 132 0.49 0.52 -12.58
C CYS A 132 -0.20 0.07 -11.28
N ARG A 133 0.60 -0.49 -10.35
CA ARG A 133 0.09 -0.99 -9.06
C ARG A 133 -0.49 0.10 -8.16
N ALA A 134 -0.19 1.37 -8.42
CA ALA A 134 -0.71 2.48 -7.63
C ALA A 134 -2.25 2.56 -7.71
N ALA A 135 -2.84 2.20 -8.86
CA ALA A 135 -4.29 2.16 -9.03
C ALA A 135 -4.96 1.15 -8.08
N ILE A 136 -4.37 -0.04 -7.93
CA ILE A 136 -4.83 -1.08 -7.00
C ILE A 136 -4.73 -0.61 -5.55
N LYS A 137 -3.70 0.16 -5.19
CA LYS A 137 -3.59 0.74 -3.84
C LYS A 137 -4.76 1.68 -3.55
N LEU A 138 -5.10 2.54 -4.51
CA LEU A 138 -6.22 3.46 -4.35
C LEU A 138 -7.56 2.72 -4.34
N LEU A 139 -7.73 1.69 -5.17
CA LEU A 139 -8.90 0.81 -5.16
C LEU A 139 -9.14 0.20 -3.78
N GLU A 140 -8.11 -0.38 -3.17
CA GLU A 140 -8.22 -0.98 -1.83
C GLU A 140 -8.54 0.07 -0.76
N MET A 141 -7.86 1.22 -0.80
CA MET A 141 -8.15 2.32 0.12
C MET A 141 -9.58 2.85 -0.05
N ASP A 142 -10.06 2.97 -1.29
CA ASP A 142 -11.40 3.43 -1.61
C ASP A 142 -12.49 2.45 -1.15
N HIS A 143 -12.20 1.14 -1.19
CA HIS A 143 -13.09 0.11 -0.65
C HIS A 143 -13.40 0.32 0.85
N TYR A 144 -12.38 0.67 1.64
CA TYR A 144 -12.55 0.87 3.09
C TYR A 144 -12.94 2.29 3.50
N CYS A 145 -12.41 3.29 2.78
CA CYS A 145 -12.52 4.69 3.17
C CYS A 145 -13.52 5.49 2.32
N HIS A 146 -14.11 4.89 1.29
CA HIS A 146 -15.11 5.53 0.43
C HIS A 146 -14.65 6.88 -0.16
N LEU A 147 -13.39 6.95 -0.59
CA LEU A 147 -12.73 8.17 -1.09
C LEU A 147 -13.35 8.71 -2.39
N SER A 148 -13.92 7.84 -3.23
CA SER A 148 -14.60 8.19 -4.48
C SER A 148 -16.09 8.47 -4.30
N ALA A 149 -16.65 8.17 -3.12
CA ALA A 149 -18.05 8.35 -2.78
C ALA A 149 -18.31 9.62 -1.94
N ILE A 150 -17.39 10.59 -2.00
CA ILE A 150 -17.57 11.89 -1.34
C ILE A 150 -18.77 12.59 -1.98
N PRO A 151 -19.76 13.06 -1.19
CA PRO A 151 -20.92 13.75 -1.73
C PRO A 151 -20.48 15.02 -2.46
N LEU A 152 -20.80 15.10 -3.75
CA LEU A 152 -20.60 16.30 -4.55
C LEU A 152 -21.42 17.43 -3.93
N LEU A 153 -20.80 18.59 -3.78
CA LEU A 153 -21.54 19.78 -3.34
C LEU A 153 -22.58 20.13 -4.40
N GLU A 154 -23.75 20.61 -3.98
CA GLU A 154 -24.83 20.98 -4.91
C GLU A 154 -24.36 22.03 -5.94
N GLU A 155 -23.40 22.87 -5.54
CA GLU A 155 -22.73 23.87 -6.38
C GLU A 155 -21.84 23.27 -7.48
N GLU A 156 -21.37 22.03 -7.31
CA GLU A 156 -20.46 21.35 -8.25
C GLU A 156 -21.19 20.74 -9.45
N ARG A 157 -22.53 20.83 -9.50
CA ARG A 157 -23.38 20.39 -10.64
C ARG A 157 -23.07 18.98 -11.15
N GLY A 158 -22.66 18.07 -10.26
CA GLY A 158 -22.32 16.70 -10.64
C GLY A 158 -20.89 16.50 -11.17
N VAL A 159 -20.01 17.50 -11.05
CA VAL A 159 -18.60 17.40 -11.45
C VAL A 159 -17.75 16.95 -10.27
N PHE A 160 -17.01 15.84 -10.43
CA PHE A 160 -16.05 15.35 -9.44
C PHE A 160 -14.69 16.02 -9.63
N TYR A 161 -14.22 16.74 -8.60
CA TYR A 161 -12.90 17.38 -8.59
C TYR A 161 -11.92 16.59 -7.71
N PHE A 162 -10.70 16.39 -8.22
CA PHE A 162 -9.61 15.78 -7.47
C PHE A 162 -8.25 16.34 -7.93
N GLY A 163 -7.22 16.16 -7.10
CA GLY A 163 -5.84 16.49 -7.43
C GLY A 163 -4.91 15.30 -7.20
N ASP A 164 -4.12 14.95 -8.22
CA ASP A 164 -3.11 13.88 -8.16
C ASP A 164 -1.71 14.51 -8.25
N VAL A 165 -1.06 14.66 -7.09
CA VAL A 165 0.24 15.32 -6.96
C VAL A 165 1.35 14.26 -6.92
N CYS A 166 2.43 14.48 -7.66
CA CYS A 166 3.49 13.48 -7.88
C CYS A 166 2.96 12.19 -8.55
N ALA A 167 1.98 12.35 -9.45
CA ALA A 167 1.15 11.28 -9.98
C ALA A 167 1.86 10.22 -10.84
N ALA A 168 3.00 10.55 -11.46
CA ALA A 168 3.56 9.74 -12.55
C ALA A 168 3.73 8.26 -12.16
N PRO A 169 3.19 7.29 -12.96
CA PRO A 169 2.61 7.44 -14.30
C PRO A 169 1.09 7.76 -14.35
N GLY A 170 0.41 7.95 -13.22
CA GLY A 170 -0.99 8.37 -13.14
C GLY A 170 -1.98 7.28 -12.70
N GLY A 171 -1.54 6.24 -11.98
CA GLY A 171 -2.42 5.12 -11.62
C GLY A 171 -3.58 5.49 -10.70
N TRP A 172 -3.42 6.50 -9.85
CA TRP A 172 -4.50 6.99 -8.99
C TRP A 172 -5.57 7.69 -9.82
N THR A 173 -5.16 8.61 -10.69
CA THR A 173 -6.01 9.23 -11.71
C THR A 173 -6.75 8.18 -12.56
N GLU A 174 -6.05 7.15 -13.06
CA GLU A 174 -6.64 6.08 -13.87
C GLU A 174 -7.78 5.36 -13.13
N TYR A 175 -7.56 5.00 -11.85
CA TYR A 175 -8.59 4.38 -11.01
C TYR A 175 -9.80 5.31 -10.81
N LEU A 176 -9.57 6.58 -10.45
CA LEU A 176 -10.66 7.52 -10.19
C LEU A 176 -11.50 7.77 -11.44
N LEU A 177 -10.87 7.96 -12.60
CA LEU A 177 -11.60 8.13 -13.86
C LEU A 177 -12.40 6.87 -14.22
N TRP A 178 -11.81 5.68 -14.10
CA TRP A 178 -12.53 4.42 -14.29
C TRP A 178 -13.75 4.30 -13.37
N ARG A 179 -13.60 4.68 -12.10
CA ARG A 179 -14.64 4.56 -11.08
C ARG A 179 -15.77 5.57 -11.26
N VAL A 180 -15.43 6.84 -11.54
CA VAL A 180 -16.40 7.95 -11.60
C VAL A 180 -17.15 8.00 -12.93
N ILE A 181 -16.49 7.64 -14.05
CA ILE A 181 -17.18 7.56 -15.35
C ILE A 181 -18.28 6.48 -15.31
N ASP A 182 -17.99 5.30 -14.74
CA ASP A 182 -18.98 4.22 -14.60
C ASP A 182 -20.20 4.63 -13.75
N GLN A 183 -20.00 5.49 -12.74
CA GLN A 183 -21.09 6.02 -11.91
C GLN A 183 -21.99 7.02 -12.64
N ASN A 184 -21.48 7.70 -13.67
CA ASN A 184 -22.21 8.70 -14.43
C ASN A 184 -22.94 8.12 -15.65
N GLU A 185 -22.47 7.00 -16.23
CA GLU A 185 -23.18 6.31 -17.33
C GLU A 185 -24.41 5.52 -16.86
N GLY A 186 -24.58 5.30 -15.55
CA GLY A 186 -25.72 4.61 -14.94
C GLY A 186 -26.83 5.52 -14.41
N LYS A 187 -26.76 6.83 -14.64
CA LYS A 187 -27.80 7.82 -14.32
C LYS A 187 -28.39 8.41 -15.60
#